data_AF-A0A933ACM9-F1
#
_entry.id   AF-A0A933ACM9-F1
#
_cell.length_a   1.000
_cell.length_b   1.000
_cell.length_c   1.000
_cell.angle_alpha   90.00
_cell.angle_beta   90.00
_cell.angle_gamma   90.00
#
_symmetry.space_group_name_H-M   'P 1'
#
loop_
_entity.id
_entity.type
_entity.pdbx_description
1 polymer ?
#
loop_
_entity_poly.entity_id
_entity_poly.type
_entity_poly.pdbx_seq_one_letter_code
_entity_poly.pdbx_strand_id
1 'polypeptide(L)'
;MLTLPKPIQQQIAKEFLFVANKIEETPDLSTKLYFFSGFFGETNRVMNQHWSPDLALLHLVLQATHHSINSRVGTILSQTERVVQIPEGLQLALTEVSRHLADVFQSEKIDGTALLHILARMAELGYVTTGNGYYLYIKGQIKI
;
A
#
# COMPACT_ATOMS: atom_id res chain seq x y z
N MET A 1 2.17 12.20 15.21
CA MET A 1 3.20 12.57 14.21
C MET A 1 4.33 11.61 14.42
N LEU A 2 4.49 10.66 13.50
CA LEU A 2 5.34 9.50 13.68
C LEU A 2 6.79 9.94 13.89
N THR A 3 7.36 9.57 15.03
CA THR A 3 8.77 9.84 15.34
C THR A 3 9.41 8.50 15.68
N LEU A 4 10.51 8.18 15.01
CA LEU A 4 11.25 6.94 15.21
C LEU A 4 12.70 7.26 15.64
N PRO A 5 13.32 6.41 16.48
CA PRO A 5 14.76 6.44 16.66
C PRO A 5 15.50 6.33 15.32
N LYS A 6 16.56 7.11 15.11
CA LYS A 6 17.27 7.17 13.82
C LYS A 6 17.69 5.80 13.25
N PRO A 7 18.23 4.86 14.04
CA PRO A 7 18.57 3.52 13.52
C PRO A 7 17.34 2.76 12.98
N ILE A 8 16.20 2.87 13.68
CA ILE A 8 14.94 2.22 13.29
C ILE A 8 14.38 2.88 12.03
N GLN A 9 14.41 4.22 11.97
CA GLN A 9 13.99 4.95 10.78
C GLN A 9 14.81 4.57 9.55
N GLN A 10 16.14 4.46 9.68
CA GLN A 10 17.02 4.05 8.58
C GLN A 10 16.76 2.61 8.14
N GLN A 11 16.48 1.71 9.08
CA GLN A 11 16.12 0.32 8.78
C GLN A 11 14.84 0.25 7.94
N ILE A 12 13.74 0.83 8.42
CA ILE A 12 12.44 0.79 7.72
C ILE A 12 12.52 1.51 6.37
N ALA A 13 13.24 2.64 6.28
CA ALA A 13 13.40 3.37 5.03
C ALA A 13 14.15 2.57 3.97
N LYS A 14 15.18 1.83 4.37
CA LYS A 14 15.94 0.94 3.47
C LYS A 14 15.06 -0.17 2.93
N GLU A 15 14.30 -0.83 3.81
CA GLU A 15 13.42 -1.92 3.42
C GLU A 15 12.27 -1.43 2.53
N PHE A 16 11.64 -0.30 2.89
CA PHE A 16 10.57 0.30 2.09
C PHE A 16 11.06 0.70 0.70
N LEU A 17 12.28 1.24 0.58
CA LEU A 17 12.88 1.53 -0.72
C LEU A 17 13.08 0.26 -1.54
N PHE A 18 13.61 -0.79 -0.93
CA PHE A 18 13.81 -2.07 -1.60
C PHE A 18 12.49 -2.63 -2.13
N VAL A 19 11.44 -2.64 -1.30
CA VAL A 19 10.10 -3.07 -1.69
C VAL A 19 9.55 -2.22 -2.84
N ALA A 20 9.64 -0.89 -2.75
CA ALA A 20 9.16 0.02 -3.79
C ALA A 20 9.86 -0.21 -5.14
N ASN A 21 11.19 -0.39 -5.13
CA ASN A 21 11.96 -0.73 -6.33
C ASN A 21 11.49 -2.06 -6.93
N LYS A 22 11.28 -3.09 -6.10
CA LYS A 22 10.80 -4.39 -6.59
C LYS A 22 9.40 -4.31 -7.18
N ILE A 23 8.50 -3.52 -6.59
CA ILE A 23 7.17 -3.27 -7.15
C ILE A 23 7.30 -2.60 -8.52
N GLU A 24 8.15 -1.58 -8.67
CA GLU A 24 8.35 -0.87 -9.94
C GLU A 24 8.92 -1.76 -11.05
N GLU A 25 9.92 -2.59 -10.73
CA GLU A 25 10.55 -3.55 -11.65
C GLU A 25 9.62 -4.69 -12.09
N THR A 26 8.52 -4.90 -11.37
CA THR A 26 7.61 -6.04 -11.58
C THR A 26 6.47 -5.68 -12.53
N PRO A 27 6.20 -6.46 -13.59
CA PRO A 27 5.16 -6.14 -14.57
C PRO A 27 3.76 -6.63 -14.18
N ASP A 28 3.63 -7.69 -13.38
CA ASP A 28 2.33 -8.27 -13.04
C ASP A 28 1.86 -7.92 -11.63
N LEU A 29 0.55 -7.73 -11.49
CA LEU A 29 -0.06 -7.30 -10.22
C LEU A 29 0.13 -8.31 -9.08
N SER A 30 0.07 -9.61 -9.36
CA SER A 30 0.18 -10.64 -8.32
C SER A 30 1.57 -10.60 -7.67
N THR A 31 2.62 -10.51 -8.47
CA THR A 31 4.00 -10.38 -7.98
C THR A 31 4.24 -9.02 -7.33
N LYS A 32 3.63 -7.93 -7.83
CA LYS A 32 3.67 -6.62 -7.14
C LYS A 32 3.08 -6.73 -5.73
N LEU A 33 1.95 -7.43 -5.56
CA LEU A 33 1.31 -7.63 -4.25
C LEU A 33 2.17 -8.47 -3.31
N TYR A 34 2.86 -9.49 -3.82
CA TYR A 34 3.85 -10.23 -3.03
C TYR A 34 4.91 -9.29 -2.45
N PHE A 35 5.52 -8.42 -3.25
CA PHE A 35 6.48 -7.44 -2.75
C PHE A 35 5.84 -6.43 -1.81
N PHE A 36 4.67 -5.91 -2.15
CA PHE A 36 3.91 -4.97 -1.32
C PHE A 36 3.68 -5.51 0.09
N SER A 37 3.53 -6.83 0.25
CA SER A 37 3.39 -7.44 1.58
C SER A 37 4.57 -7.17 2.52
N GLY A 38 5.76 -6.87 1.95
CA GLY A 38 6.94 -6.42 2.68
C GLY A 38 6.72 -5.14 3.48
N PHE A 39 5.88 -4.20 3.01
CA PHE A 39 5.63 -2.95 3.74
C PHE A 39 4.98 -3.21 5.11
N PHE A 40 3.88 -3.96 5.16
CA PHE A 40 3.24 -4.26 6.45
C PHE A 40 4.06 -5.29 7.26
N GLY A 41 4.78 -6.20 6.60
CA GLY A 41 5.71 -7.11 7.27
C GLY A 41 6.81 -6.39 8.04
N GLU A 42 7.46 -5.40 7.41
CA GLU A 42 8.49 -4.59 8.07
C GLU A 42 7.90 -3.64 9.11
N THR A 43 6.74 -3.03 8.83
CA THR A 43 6.03 -2.21 9.82
C THR A 43 5.77 -3.00 11.11
N ASN A 44 5.35 -4.27 10.98
CA ASN A 44 5.14 -5.14 12.12
C ASN A 44 6.43 -5.44 12.90
N ARG A 45 7.56 -5.65 12.20
CA ARG A 45 8.87 -5.82 12.84
C ARG A 45 9.31 -4.57 13.61
N VAL A 46 9.09 -3.39 13.02
CA VAL A 46 9.41 -2.11 13.65
C VAL A 46 8.54 -1.86 14.87
N MET A 47 7.24 -2.21 14.85
CA MET A 47 6.38 -2.12 16.03
C MET A 47 6.90 -2.94 17.21
N ASN A 48 7.52 -4.10 16.97
CA ASN A 48 8.14 -4.91 18.03
C ASN A 48 9.37 -4.24 18.65
N GLN A 49 10.06 -3.36 17.92
CA GLN A 49 11.21 -2.61 18.41
C GLN A 49 10.80 -1.26 19.04
N HIS A 50 9.78 -0.62 18.47
CA HIS A 50 9.30 0.69 18.87
C HIS A 50 7.81 0.83 18.55
N TRP A 51 6.98 0.81 19.59
CA TRP A 51 5.53 0.97 19.45
C TRP A 51 5.14 2.43 19.21
N SER A 52 4.21 2.65 18.28
CA SER A 52 3.41 3.87 18.22
C SER A 52 2.04 3.62 17.57
N PRO A 53 1.01 4.39 17.93
CA PRO A 53 -0.30 4.31 17.26
C PRO A 53 -0.22 4.58 15.75
N ASP A 54 0.69 5.46 15.32
CA ASP A 54 0.89 5.82 13.92
C ASP A 54 1.43 4.60 13.10
N LEU A 55 2.29 3.77 13.70
CA LEU A 55 2.75 2.52 13.07
C LEU A 55 1.63 1.47 12.98
N ALA A 56 0.76 1.41 13.98
CA ALA A 56 -0.39 0.50 13.94
C ALA A 56 -1.37 0.89 12.82
N LEU A 57 -1.61 2.19 12.64
CA LEU A 57 -2.41 2.72 11.52
C LEU A 57 -1.78 2.38 10.18
N LEU A 58 -0.47 2.62 10.02
CA LEU A 58 0.28 2.26 8.82
C LEU A 58 0.14 0.77 8.50
N HIS A 59 0.38 -0.11 9.47
CA HIS A 59 0.23 -1.55 9.31
C HIS A 59 -1.18 -1.93 8.88
N LEU A 60 -2.20 -1.43 9.57
CA LEU A 60 -3.60 -1.72 9.30
C LEU A 60 -3.99 -1.36 7.86
N VAL A 61 -3.65 -0.14 7.42
CA VAL A 61 -4.00 0.34 6.08
C VAL A 61 -3.27 -0.46 5.01
N LEU A 62 -1.97 -0.71 5.17
CA LEU A 62 -1.20 -1.51 4.22
C LEU A 62 -1.74 -2.94 4.11
N GLN A 63 -1.98 -3.60 5.24
CA GLN A 63 -2.51 -4.96 5.27
C GLN A 63 -3.89 -5.04 4.63
N ALA A 64 -4.78 -4.09 4.96
CA ALA A 64 -6.13 -4.03 4.38
C ALA A 64 -6.08 -3.78 2.87
N THR A 65 -5.25 -2.86 2.41
CA THR A 65 -5.05 -2.55 0.98
C THR A 65 -4.60 -3.80 0.23
N HIS A 66 -3.54 -4.46 0.73
CA HIS A 66 -3.06 -5.72 0.15
C HIS A 66 -4.15 -6.79 0.11
N HIS A 67 -4.84 -7.00 1.23
CA HIS A 67 -5.88 -8.02 1.34
C HIS A 67 -7.02 -7.79 0.35
N SER A 68 -7.51 -6.55 0.22
CA SER A 68 -8.60 -6.22 -0.70
C SER A 68 -8.20 -6.43 -2.16
N ILE A 69 -7.01 -5.98 -2.57
CA ILE A 69 -6.55 -6.15 -3.94
C ILE A 69 -6.27 -7.63 -4.23
N ASN A 70 -5.57 -8.32 -3.33
CA ASN A 70 -5.23 -9.74 -3.50
C ASN A 70 -6.49 -10.63 -3.53
N SER A 71 -7.49 -10.33 -2.71
CA SER A 71 -8.77 -11.05 -2.74
C SER A 71 -9.46 -10.86 -4.09
N ARG A 72 -9.46 -9.63 -4.64
CA ARG A 72 -10.00 -9.37 -5.97
C ARG A 72 -9.26 -10.17 -7.04
N VAL A 73 -7.93 -10.13 -7.05
CA VAL A 73 -7.10 -10.93 -7.98
C VAL A 73 -7.46 -12.42 -7.87
N GLY A 74 -7.57 -12.95 -6.65
CA GLY A 74 -7.98 -14.34 -6.40
C GLY A 74 -9.35 -14.67 -7.01
N THR A 75 -10.37 -13.82 -6.80
CA THR A 75 -11.74 -14.05 -7.32
C THR A 75 -11.82 -14.03 -8.85
N ILE A 76 -10.97 -13.24 -9.51
CA ILE A 76 -10.88 -13.18 -10.97
C ILE A 76 -10.21 -14.44 -11.50
N LEU A 77 -9.10 -14.87 -10.88
CA LEU A 77 -8.39 -16.08 -11.26
C LEU A 77 -9.24 -17.36 -11.07
N SER A 78 -10.05 -17.42 -10.01
CA SER A 78 -10.99 -18.52 -9.77
C SER A 78 -12.27 -18.47 -10.62
N GLN A 79 -12.44 -17.45 -11.47
CA GLN A 79 -13.63 -17.22 -12.31
C GLN A 79 -14.96 -17.14 -11.53
N THR A 80 -14.89 -16.87 -10.22
CA THR A 80 -16.06 -16.79 -9.34
C THR A 80 -16.76 -15.43 -9.42
N GLU A 81 -16.07 -14.40 -9.92
CA GLU A 81 -16.62 -13.06 -10.15
C GLU A 81 -16.37 -12.64 -11.60
N ARG A 82 -17.39 -12.02 -12.23
CA ARG A 82 -17.30 -11.55 -13.63
C ARG A 82 -17.63 -10.07 -13.80
N VAL A 83 -18.26 -9.45 -12.81
CA VAL A 83 -18.73 -8.06 -12.89
C VAL A 83 -17.65 -7.08 -12.44
N VAL A 84 -17.00 -7.34 -11.31
CA VAL A 84 -15.95 -6.46 -10.78
C VAL A 84 -14.59 -6.86 -11.34
N GLN A 85 -14.03 -5.99 -12.19
CA GLN A 85 -12.70 -6.15 -12.77
C GLN A 85 -11.64 -5.39 -11.97
N ILE A 86 -10.37 -5.59 -12.30
CA ILE A 86 -9.29 -4.71 -11.84
C ILE A 86 -9.45 -3.35 -12.54
N PRO A 87 -9.56 -2.22 -11.82
CA PRO A 87 -9.56 -0.90 -12.42
C PRO A 87 -8.33 -0.67 -13.30
N GLU A 88 -8.53 0.02 -14.42
CA GLU A 88 -7.42 0.47 -15.25
C GLU A 88 -6.55 1.44 -14.44
N GLY A 89 -5.24 1.37 -14.61
CA GLY A 89 -4.30 2.20 -13.86
C GLY A 89 -3.99 1.73 -12.43
N LEU A 90 -4.72 0.76 -11.86
CA LEU A 90 -4.46 0.29 -10.47
C LEU A 90 -3.01 -0.10 -10.23
N GLN A 91 -2.39 -0.81 -11.17
CA GLN A 91 -0.99 -1.24 -11.05
C GLN A 91 -0.01 -0.07 -11.02
N LEU A 92 -0.27 0.94 -11.86
CA LEU A 92 0.54 2.16 -11.92
C LEU A 92 0.37 2.95 -10.63
N ALA A 93 -0.87 3.21 -10.23
CA ALA A 93 -1.19 3.93 -9.00
C ALA A 93 -0.59 3.25 -7.75
N LEU A 94 -0.63 1.90 -7.68
CA LEU A 94 -0.01 1.12 -6.61
C LEU A 94 1.51 1.31 -6.58
N THR A 95 2.15 1.35 -7.76
CA THR A 95 3.59 1.56 -7.88
C THR A 95 3.97 2.96 -7.41
N GLU A 96 3.25 3.99 -7.85
CA GLU A 96 3.48 5.39 -7.47
C GLU A 96 3.30 5.61 -5.97
N VAL A 97 2.20 5.14 -5.39
CA VAL A 97 1.95 5.34 -3.95
C VAL A 97 2.94 4.55 -3.07
N SER A 98 3.44 3.41 -3.56
CA SER A 98 4.50 2.64 -2.90
C SER A 98 5.82 3.41 -2.89
N ARG A 99 6.15 4.09 -4.00
CA ARG A 99 7.31 4.99 -4.09
C ARG A 99 7.19 6.14 -3.10
N HIS A 100 6.05 6.84 -3.09
CA HIS A 100 5.83 7.95 -2.17
C HIS A 100 5.94 7.53 -0.70
N LEU A 101 5.46 6.33 -0.35
CA LEU A 101 5.63 5.79 1.00
C LEU A 101 7.11 5.64 1.36
N ALA A 102 7.92 5.05 0.47
CA ALA A 102 9.35 4.91 0.70
C ALA A 102 10.04 6.27 0.88
N ASP A 103 9.70 7.25 0.03
CA ASP A 103 10.30 8.59 0.05
C ASP A 103 10.02 9.32 1.37
N VAL A 104 8.79 9.19 1.92
CA VAL A 104 8.44 9.77 3.22
C VAL A 104 9.31 9.21 4.35
N PHE A 105 9.63 7.91 4.33
CA PHE A 105 10.48 7.30 5.37
C PHE A 105 11.97 7.62 5.19
N GLN A 106 12.42 7.90 3.97
CA GLN A 106 13.79 8.36 3.67
C GLN A 106 14.08 9.79 4.12
N SER A 107 13.05 10.62 4.24
CA SER A 107 13.20 12.01 4.67
C SER A 107 13.87 12.13 6.04
N GLU A 108 14.51 13.26 6.32
CA GLU A 108 15.14 13.49 7.64
C GLU A 108 14.11 13.42 8.78
N LYS A 109 12.88 13.85 8.53
CA LYS A 109 11.75 13.80 9.46
C LYS A 109 10.51 13.34 8.72
N ILE A 110 9.88 12.29 9.23
CA ILE A 110 8.64 11.75 8.67
C ILE A 110 7.56 12.83 8.77
N ASP A 111 7.14 13.34 7.61
CA ASP A 111 6.01 14.26 7.53
C ASP A 111 4.71 13.47 7.76
N GLY A 112 4.10 13.66 8.93
CA GLY A 112 2.86 13.00 9.29
C GLY A 112 1.68 13.35 8.38
N THR A 113 1.65 14.55 7.79
CA THR A 113 0.58 14.96 6.86
C THR A 113 0.72 14.23 5.53
N ALA A 114 1.95 14.21 4.99
CA ALA A 114 2.25 13.44 3.78
C ALA A 114 1.95 11.95 3.98
N LEU A 115 2.34 11.38 5.13
CA LEU A 115 2.03 10.00 5.47
C LEU A 115 0.52 9.73 5.47
N LEU A 116 -0.28 10.58 6.11
CA LEU A 116 -1.73 10.40 6.13
C LEU A 116 -2.36 10.47 4.74
N HIS A 117 -1.89 11.36 3.86
CA HIS A 117 -2.36 11.41 2.47
C HIS A 117 -2.00 10.13 1.69
N ILE A 118 -0.80 9.60 1.89
CA ILE A 118 -0.37 8.33 1.28
C ILE A 118 -1.24 7.18 1.77
N LEU A 119 -1.52 7.11 3.08
CA LEU A 119 -2.40 6.09 3.67
C LEU A 119 -3.83 6.20 3.14
N ALA A 120 -4.36 7.42 3.00
CA ALA A 120 -5.67 7.64 2.41
C ALA A 120 -5.73 7.15 0.95
N ARG A 121 -4.68 7.43 0.16
CA ARG A 121 -4.58 6.94 -1.22
C ARG A 121 -4.47 5.41 -1.26
N MET A 122 -3.66 4.78 -0.42
CA MET A 122 -3.59 3.32 -0.29
C MET A 122 -4.96 2.72 0.02
N ALA A 123 -5.68 3.29 1.00
CA ALA A 123 -7.02 2.85 1.34
C ALA A 123 -8.00 2.99 0.16
N GLU A 124 -7.92 4.06 -0.63
CA GLU A 124 -8.71 4.24 -1.85
C GLU A 124 -8.40 3.16 -2.89
N LEU A 125 -7.11 2.82 -3.11
CA LEU A 125 -6.71 1.74 -4.02
C LEU A 125 -7.23 0.36 -3.56
N GLY A 126 -7.23 0.10 -2.26
CA GLY A 126 -7.85 -1.10 -1.72
C GLY A 126 -9.38 -1.08 -1.84
N TYR A 127 -10.00 0.08 -1.64
CA TYR A 127 -11.44 0.24 -1.68
C TYR A 127 -12.01 0.09 -3.09
N VAL A 128 -11.32 0.60 -4.11
CA VAL A 128 -11.78 0.55 -5.50
C VAL A 128 -11.95 -0.87 -6.04
N THR A 129 -11.30 -1.87 -5.43
CA THR A 129 -11.45 -3.29 -5.83
C THR A 129 -12.66 -3.96 -5.18
N THR A 130 -13.36 -3.29 -4.27
CA THR A 130 -14.64 -3.75 -3.69
C THR A 130 -15.79 -3.54 -4.67
N GLY A 131 -16.95 -4.15 -4.41
CA GLY A 131 -18.13 -3.95 -5.26
C GLY A 131 -18.57 -2.47 -5.33
N ASN A 132 -18.68 -1.79 -4.18
CA ASN A 132 -19.08 -0.38 -4.16
C ASN A 132 -17.97 0.53 -4.68
N GLY A 133 -16.71 0.29 -4.32
CA GLY A 133 -15.60 1.09 -4.83
C GLY A 133 -15.48 1.02 -6.35
N TYR A 134 -15.64 -0.18 -6.92
CA TYR A 134 -15.66 -0.34 -8.38
C TYR A 134 -16.85 0.37 -9.04
N TYR A 135 -18.02 0.33 -8.40
CA TYR A 135 -19.18 1.10 -8.86
C TYR A 135 -18.92 2.62 -8.89
N LEU A 136 -18.27 3.16 -7.85
CA LEU A 136 -17.88 4.58 -7.81
C LEU A 136 -16.80 4.92 -8.87
N TYR A 137 -15.89 3.99 -9.16
CA TYR A 137 -14.93 4.11 -10.26
C TYR A 137 -15.61 4.16 -11.62
N ILE A 138 -16.57 3.27 -11.90
CA ILE A 138 -17.37 3.29 -13.14
C ILE A 138 -18.11 4.63 -13.29
N LYS A 139 -18.61 5.20 -12.18
CA LYS A 139 -19.26 6.52 -12.17
C LYS A 139 -18.29 7.71 -12.32
N GLY A 140 -16.98 7.47 -12.38
CA GLY A 140 -15.95 8.51 -12.46
C GLY A 140 -15.77 9.33 -11.17
N GLN A 141 -16.30 8.85 -10.05
CA GLN A 141 -16.20 9.52 -8.74
C GLN A 141 -14.89 9.17 -8.03
N ILE A 142 -14.41 7.93 -8.17
CA ILE A 142 -13.04 7.54 -7.84
C ILE A 142 -12.23 7.54 -9.13
N LYS A 143 -11.05 8.16 -9.08
CA LYS A 143 -10.11 8.20 -10.20
C LYS A 143 -8.82 7.52 -9.76
N ILE A 144 -8.43 6.50 -10.51
CA ILE A 144 -7.22 5.73 -10.24
C ILE A 144 -6.14 6.20 -11.21
#